data_AF-A0A353GU45-F1
#
_entry.id   AF-A0A353GU45-F1
#
_cell.length_a   1.000
_cell.length_b   1.000
_cell.length_c   1.000
_cell.angle_alpha   90.00
_cell.angle_beta   90.00
_cell.angle_gamma   90.00
#
_symmetry.space_group_name_H-M   'P 1'
#
loop_
_entity.id
_entity.type
_entity.pdbx_description
1 polymer ?
#
loop_
_entity_poly.entity_id
_entity_poly.type
_entity_poly.pdbx_seq_one_letter_code
_entity_poly.pdbx_strand_id
1 'polypeptide(L)'
;MWGIELKRHSEIPLARQIYMTLREQMLAGFLQAGEMLPSTREMATDLSVSRNTVCEAYEMLAAEGYIISHQGSPTRVADGLQLKRPVPAFQKLNESFQAIGQPTADFWTGQPDLRRFPMRLWLQLVRISAAELPITQWGYTGPDGLPALREQIATWLFRSKGLEVSPQDIFITAGSTHALHIIAEILSSEGKEIIVEDPCHMGMIQVLQKTGFIIRPVPVDGHGIQTEHIESQGACAVYLTPSHQFPLGGILPAGRRADLIRMARNNNLYLIEDDYDSEFRYAGPPITPLFSMDPQRVIYV
;
A
#
# COMPACT_ATOMS: atom_id res chain seq x y z
N MET A 1 12.17 9.37 -47.40
CA MET A 1 12.95 10.55 -46.96
C MET A 1 12.86 10.79 -45.45
N TRP A 2 11.76 10.41 -44.78
CA TRP A 2 11.56 10.61 -43.32
C TRP A 2 11.73 9.35 -42.45
N GLY A 3 12.23 8.23 -43.00
CA GLY A 3 12.42 6.99 -42.24
C GLY A 3 11.14 6.35 -41.66
N ILE A 4 9.96 6.78 -42.11
CA ILE A 4 8.66 6.26 -41.62
C ILE A 4 8.24 5.08 -42.48
N GLU A 5 8.21 3.89 -41.88
CA GLU A 5 7.68 2.67 -42.50
C GLU A 5 6.29 2.37 -41.91
N LEU A 6 5.25 2.48 -42.75
CA LEU A 6 3.86 2.30 -42.32
C LEU A 6 3.39 0.86 -42.46
N LYS A 7 2.95 0.27 -41.35
CA LYS A 7 2.38 -1.07 -41.28
C LYS A 7 0.86 -1.00 -41.39
N ARG A 8 0.33 -1.14 -42.60
CA ARG A 8 -1.12 -0.99 -42.91
C ARG A 8 -2.02 -2.06 -42.30
N HIS A 9 -1.47 -3.23 -41.95
CA HIS A 9 -2.18 -4.35 -41.31
C HIS A 9 -1.95 -4.41 -39.79
N SER A 10 -1.43 -3.33 -39.19
CA SER A 10 -1.26 -3.22 -37.74
C SER A 10 -2.57 -2.79 -37.06
N GLU A 11 -2.77 -3.19 -35.81
CA GLU A 11 -3.85 -2.64 -34.95
C GLU A 11 -3.64 -1.15 -34.63
N ILE A 12 -2.41 -0.65 -34.79
CA ILE A 12 -2.08 0.76 -34.55
C ILE A 12 -2.52 1.58 -35.77
N PRO A 13 -3.39 2.62 -35.60
CA PRO A 13 -3.78 3.49 -36.70
C PRO A 13 -2.59 4.19 -37.35
N LEU A 14 -2.65 4.42 -38.67
CA LEU A 14 -1.56 5.03 -39.43
C LEU A 14 -1.12 6.41 -38.89
N ALA A 15 -2.07 7.24 -38.46
CA ALA A 15 -1.77 8.55 -37.84
C ALA A 15 -0.89 8.39 -36.59
N ARG A 16 -1.19 7.38 -35.76
CA ARG A 16 -0.42 7.07 -34.55
C ARG A 16 0.97 6.53 -34.88
N GLN A 17 1.12 5.74 -35.95
CA GLN A 17 2.43 5.26 -36.42
C GLN A 17 3.33 6.42 -36.89
N ILE A 18 2.75 7.39 -37.61
CA ILE A 18 3.45 8.61 -38.06
C ILE A 18 3.89 9.43 -36.84
N TYR A 19 2.97 9.69 -35.90
CA TYR A 19 3.28 10.39 -34.65
C TYR A 19 4.42 9.70 -33.87
N MET A 20 4.34 8.37 -33.68
CA MET A 20 5.34 7.62 -32.91
C MET A 20 6.72 7.70 -33.55
N THR A 21 6.79 7.54 -34.87
CA THR A 21 8.07 7.54 -35.60
C THR A 21 8.73 8.92 -35.57
N LEU A 22 7.96 9.99 -35.83
CA LEU A 22 8.46 11.36 -35.77
C LEU A 22 8.89 11.73 -34.35
N ARG A 23 8.09 11.37 -33.34
CA ARG A 23 8.44 11.54 -31.92
C ARG A 23 9.76 10.86 -31.57
N GLU A 24 9.94 9.60 -31.96
CA GLU A 24 11.18 8.87 -31.68
C GLU A 24 12.39 9.51 -32.37
N GLN A 25 12.23 10.01 -33.59
CA GLN A 25 13.30 10.70 -34.30
C GLN A 25 13.68 12.03 -33.63
N MET A 26 12.71 12.81 -33.15
CA MET A 26 12.98 14.05 -32.40
C MET A 26 13.69 13.74 -31.07
N LEU A 27 13.20 12.74 -30.32
CA LEU A 27 13.80 12.35 -29.04
C LEU A 27 15.21 11.78 -29.18
N ALA A 28 15.49 11.05 -30.26
CA ALA A 28 16.82 10.54 -30.57
C ALA A 28 17.77 11.61 -31.13
N GLY A 29 17.26 12.78 -31.49
CA GLY A 29 18.03 13.84 -32.15
C GLY A 29 18.29 13.59 -33.64
N PHE A 30 17.52 12.73 -34.30
CA PHE A 30 17.54 12.63 -35.76
C PHE A 30 16.83 13.83 -36.41
N LEU A 31 15.80 14.36 -35.75
CA LEU A 31 15.16 15.63 -36.10
C LEU A 31 15.57 16.68 -35.07
N GLN A 32 16.25 17.73 -35.52
CA GLN A 32 16.88 18.73 -34.67
C GLN A 32 15.92 19.85 -34.26
N ALA A 33 16.20 20.51 -33.14
CA ALA A 33 15.44 21.67 -32.68
C ALA A 33 15.34 22.76 -33.78
N GLY A 34 14.14 23.28 -34.02
CA GLY A 34 13.88 24.30 -35.04
C GLY A 34 13.83 23.79 -36.48
N GLU A 35 14.12 22.51 -36.73
CA GLU A 35 14.03 21.89 -38.04
C GLU A 35 12.59 21.94 -38.57
N MET A 36 12.44 22.19 -39.88
CA MET A 36 11.14 22.33 -40.51
C MET A 36 10.59 20.97 -40.94
N LEU A 37 9.38 20.65 -40.48
CA LEU A 37 8.64 19.50 -41.00
C LEU A 37 7.94 19.85 -42.33
N PRO A 38 7.74 18.87 -43.23
CA PRO A 38 6.93 19.06 -44.42
C PRO A 38 5.51 19.51 -44.09
N SER A 39 4.88 20.19 -45.03
CA SER A 39 3.45 20.45 -44.92
C SER A 39 2.65 19.13 -44.87
N THR A 40 1.45 19.18 -44.28
CA THR A 40 0.58 17.99 -44.20
C THR A 40 0.24 17.40 -45.58
N ARG A 41 0.32 18.20 -46.66
CA ARG A 41 0.10 17.75 -48.03
C ARG A 41 1.31 17.01 -48.60
N GLU A 42 2.51 17.53 -48.37
CA GLU A 42 3.76 16.90 -48.81
C GLU A 42 3.97 15.58 -48.07
N MET A 43 3.86 15.58 -46.74
CA MET A 43 4.01 14.37 -45.94
C MET A 43 2.96 13.30 -46.28
N ALA A 44 1.73 13.69 -46.62
CA ALA A 44 0.69 12.74 -47.06
C ALA A 44 1.00 12.12 -48.43
N THR A 45 1.56 12.92 -49.35
CA THR A 45 1.99 12.46 -50.67
C THR A 45 3.16 11.49 -50.53
N ASP A 46 4.17 11.85 -49.73
CA ASP A 46 5.37 11.04 -49.49
C ASP A 46 5.06 9.67 -48.86
N LEU A 47 4.10 9.62 -47.95
CA LEU A 47 3.69 8.39 -47.27
C LEU A 47 2.55 7.64 -47.98
N SER A 48 2.01 8.19 -49.07
CA SER A 48 0.85 7.65 -49.79
C SER A 48 -0.34 7.36 -48.86
N VAL A 49 -0.69 8.34 -48.03
CA VAL A 49 -1.82 8.30 -47.09
C VAL A 49 -2.75 9.50 -47.30
N SER A 50 -3.92 9.48 -46.67
CA SER A 50 -4.81 10.65 -46.70
C SER A 50 -4.16 11.83 -45.95
N ARG A 51 -4.45 13.05 -46.40
CA ARG A 51 -4.02 14.27 -45.69
C ARG A 51 -4.52 14.29 -44.24
N ASN A 52 -5.73 13.80 -44.00
CA ASN A 52 -6.32 13.76 -42.65
C ASN A 52 -5.47 12.92 -41.68
N THR A 53 -4.94 11.78 -42.15
CA THR A 53 -4.06 10.91 -41.35
C THR A 53 -2.80 11.63 -40.88
N VAL A 54 -2.24 12.51 -41.73
CA VAL A 54 -1.06 13.31 -41.38
C VAL A 54 -1.44 14.50 -40.50
N CYS A 55 -2.59 15.14 -40.76
CA CYS A 55 -3.10 16.21 -39.89
C CYS A 55 -3.28 15.69 -38.45
N GLU A 56 -3.93 14.54 -38.26
CA GLU A 56 -4.11 13.92 -36.94
C GLU A 56 -2.76 13.63 -36.26
N ALA A 57 -1.76 13.16 -37.02
CA ALA A 57 -0.41 12.91 -36.48
C ALA A 57 0.28 14.20 -36.02
N TYR A 58 0.17 15.28 -36.80
CA TYR A 58 0.73 16.58 -36.46
C TYR A 58 -0.03 17.25 -35.32
N GLU A 59 -1.36 17.09 -35.27
CA GLU A 59 -2.18 17.55 -34.14
C GLU A 59 -1.75 16.85 -32.85
N MET A 60 -1.51 15.53 -32.86
CA MET A 60 -0.93 14.82 -31.71
C MET A 60 0.46 15.35 -31.33
N LEU A 61 1.36 15.57 -32.30
CA LEU A 61 2.70 16.11 -32.04
C LEU A 61 2.63 17.54 -31.48
N ALA A 62 1.73 18.37 -31.97
CA ALA A 62 1.55 19.75 -31.52
C ALA A 62 0.90 19.83 -30.14
N ALA A 63 -0.10 18.99 -29.88
CA ALA A 63 -0.77 18.92 -28.59
C ALA A 63 0.19 18.53 -27.45
N GLU A 64 1.17 17.68 -27.74
CA GLU A 64 2.23 17.28 -26.81
C GLU A 64 3.47 18.18 -26.87
N GLY A 65 3.48 19.23 -27.72
CA GLY A 65 4.55 20.21 -27.81
C GLY A 65 5.83 19.74 -28.52
N TYR A 66 5.81 18.63 -29.27
CA TYR A 66 6.94 18.19 -30.08
C TYR A 66 7.19 19.10 -31.29
N ILE A 67 6.13 19.77 -31.76
CA ILE A 67 6.21 20.70 -32.88
C ILE A 67 5.51 22.02 -32.54
N ILE A 68 6.03 23.09 -33.12
CA ILE A 68 5.50 24.45 -33.01
C ILE A 68 5.03 24.86 -34.39
N SER A 69 3.77 25.31 -34.48
CA SER A 69 3.19 25.78 -35.75
C SER A 69 2.44 27.09 -35.49
N HIS A 70 2.80 28.14 -36.24
CA HIS A 70 2.07 29.42 -36.26
C HIS A 70 1.35 29.60 -37.60
N GLN A 71 0.27 30.36 -37.61
CA GLN A 71 -0.46 30.65 -38.84
C GLN A 71 0.47 31.32 -39.86
N GLY A 72 0.54 30.78 -41.09
CA GLY A 72 1.42 31.27 -42.14
C GLY A 72 2.91 30.94 -41.97
N SER A 73 3.27 30.20 -40.92
CA SER A 73 4.64 29.77 -40.63
C SER A 73 4.79 28.26 -40.84
N PRO A 74 5.98 27.79 -41.25
CA PRO A 74 6.24 26.36 -41.32
C PRO A 74 6.21 25.72 -39.93
N THR A 75 5.71 24.49 -39.85
CA THR A 75 5.76 23.66 -38.64
C THR A 75 7.21 23.27 -38.34
N ARG A 76 7.66 23.51 -37.11
CA ARG A 76 9.05 23.26 -36.68
C ARG A 76 9.11 22.35 -35.47
N VAL A 77 10.20 21.58 -35.36
CA VAL A 77 10.50 20.76 -34.17
C VAL A 77 10.78 21.69 -32.98
N ALA A 78 10.20 21.40 -31.82
CA ALA A 78 10.42 22.16 -30.60
C ALA A 78 11.85 21.98 -30.05
N ASP A 79 12.31 22.94 -29.25
CA ASP A 79 13.64 22.88 -28.63
C ASP A 79 13.68 21.89 -27.43
N GLY A 80 14.86 21.40 -27.08
CA GLY A 80 15.10 20.58 -25.88
C GLY A 80 14.58 19.15 -25.93
N LEU A 81 14.17 18.63 -27.09
CA LEU A 81 13.59 17.28 -27.22
C LEU A 81 14.62 16.15 -27.17
N GLN A 82 15.90 16.40 -27.48
CA GLN A 82 16.91 15.35 -27.54
C GLN A 82 17.20 14.79 -26.14
N LEU A 83 16.88 13.50 -25.95
CA LEU A 83 17.18 12.78 -24.71
C LEU A 83 18.38 11.87 -24.94
N LYS A 84 19.41 11.99 -24.09
CA LYS A 84 20.45 10.94 -23.99
C LYS A 84 19.76 9.69 -23.47
N ARG A 85 19.46 8.74 -24.35
CA ARG A 85 18.85 7.47 -23.96
C ARG A 85 19.89 6.71 -23.12
N PRO A 86 19.73 6.58 -21.79
CA PRO A 86 20.61 5.69 -21.05
C PRO A 86 20.35 4.30 -21.61
N VAL A 87 21.41 3.60 -22.06
CA VAL A 87 21.28 2.18 -22.39
C VAL A 87 20.90 1.51 -21.08
N PRO A 88 19.68 0.96 -20.94
CA PRO A 88 19.31 0.32 -19.70
C PRO A 88 20.23 -0.89 -19.56
N ALA A 89 21.11 -0.86 -18.56
CA ALA A 89 21.73 -2.05 -18.04
C ALA A 89 20.61 -2.85 -17.37
N PHE A 90 19.82 -3.57 -18.19
CA PHE A 90 19.10 -4.73 -17.71
C PHE A 90 20.16 -5.75 -17.32
N GLN A 91 20.77 -5.56 -16.14
CA GLN A 91 21.14 -6.71 -15.36
C GLN A 91 19.84 -7.45 -15.18
N LYS A 92 19.67 -8.54 -15.94
CA LYS A 92 18.81 -9.62 -15.51
C LYS A 92 19.28 -9.93 -14.09
N LEU A 93 18.57 -9.40 -13.11
CA LEU A 93 18.44 -10.06 -11.83
C LEU A 93 17.82 -11.40 -12.21
N ASN A 94 18.68 -12.34 -12.59
CA ASN A 94 18.45 -13.76 -12.41
C ASN A 94 18.47 -13.95 -10.89
N GLU A 95 17.55 -13.30 -10.19
CA GLU A 95 16.99 -13.90 -9.00
C GLU A 95 16.33 -15.14 -9.55
N SER A 96 17.09 -16.23 -9.49
CA SER A 96 16.56 -17.56 -9.46
C SER A 96 15.55 -17.59 -8.31
N PHE A 97 14.33 -17.13 -8.57
CA PHE A 97 13.14 -17.80 -8.09
C PHE A 97 13.24 -19.21 -8.67
N GLN A 98 14.14 -20.02 -8.10
CA GLN A 98 13.97 -21.44 -8.09
C GLN A 98 12.55 -21.58 -7.60
N ALA A 99 11.68 -22.11 -8.47
CA ALA A 99 10.37 -22.57 -8.02
C ALA A 99 10.69 -23.53 -6.88
N ILE A 100 10.61 -23.05 -5.64
CA ILE A 100 10.58 -23.89 -4.47
C ILE A 100 9.36 -24.75 -4.79
N GLY A 101 9.60 -26.00 -5.17
CA GLY A 101 8.52 -26.94 -5.50
C GLY A 101 7.51 -26.88 -4.36
N GLN A 102 6.23 -27.06 -4.66
CA GLN A 102 5.19 -27.02 -3.62
C GLN A 102 5.63 -27.89 -2.45
N PRO A 103 5.77 -27.32 -1.24
CA PRO A 103 6.27 -28.07 -0.10
C PRO A 103 5.34 -29.26 0.14
N THR A 104 5.92 -30.43 0.44
CA THR A 104 5.11 -31.63 0.76
C THR A 104 4.26 -31.44 2.01
N ALA A 105 4.76 -30.64 2.96
CA ALA A 105 4.02 -30.15 4.12
C ALA A 105 4.49 -28.73 4.43
N ASP A 106 3.55 -27.87 4.82
CA ASP A 106 3.82 -26.48 5.16
C ASP A 106 3.58 -26.26 6.66
N PHE A 107 4.63 -25.82 7.36
CA PHE A 107 4.61 -25.47 8.78
C PHE A 107 4.82 -23.96 9.00
N TRP A 108 4.70 -23.14 7.95
CA TRP A 108 4.71 -21.70 8.10
C TRP A 108 3.55 -21.24 9.00
N THR A 109 3.86 -20.30 9.88
CA THR A 109 2.90 -19.67 10.78
C THR A 109 2.22 -18.47 10.10
N GLY A 110 1.08 -18.05 10.64
CA GLY A 110 0.43 -16.79 10.22
C GLY A 110 -0.48 -16.91 9.01
N GLN A 111 -0.70 -18.11 8.46
CA GLN A 111 -1.64 -18.33 7.37
C GLN A 111 -2.70 -19.39 7.74
N PRO A 112 -4.00 -19.05 7.71
CA PRO A 112 -5.05 -20.04 7.91
C PRO A 112 -5.21 -20.94 6.66
N ASP A 113 -5.96 -22.04 6.81
CA ASP A 113 -6.28 -22.93 5.68
C ASP A 113 -7.19 -22.23 4.66
N LEU A 114 -6.59 -21.63 3.62
CA LEU A 114 -7.29 -20.89 2.57
C LEU A 114 -8.26 -21.77 1.76
N ARG A 115 -8.11 -23.09 1.78
CA ARG A 115 -9.05 -24.01 1.10
C ARG A 115 -10.42 -24.02 1.77
N ARG A 116 -10.49 -23.63 3.04
CA ARG A 116 -11.74 -23.50 3.81
C ARG A 116 -12.42 -22.15 3.64
N PHE A 117 -11.81 -21.21 2.92
CA PHE A 117 -12.42 -19.91 2.68
C PHE A 117 -13.73 -20.07 1.89
N PRO A 118 -14.86 -19.50 2.36
CA PRO A 118 -16.17 -19.73 1.76
C PRO A 118 -16.36 -18.90 0.48
N MET A 119 -15.57 -19.19 -0.56
CA MET A 119 -15.49 -18.42 -1.82
C MET A 119 -16.86 -18.16 -2.45
N ARG A 120 -17.75 -19.16 -2.46
CA ARG A 120 -19.08 -19.02 -3.07
C ARG A 120 -19.95 -18.02 -2.32
N LEU A 121 -19.96 -18.08 -0.99
CA LEU A 121 -20.70 -17.13 -0.15
C LEU A 121 -20.12 -15.73 -0.26
N TRP A 122 -18.79 -15.62 -0.24
CA TRP A 122 -18.09 -14.35 -0.41
C TRP A 122 -18.48 -13.65 -1.71
N LEU A 123 -18.43 -14.36 -2.85
CA LEU A 123 -18.82 -13.81 -4.15
C LEU A 123 -20.30 -13.41 -4.20
N GLN A 124 -21.18 -14.15 -3.52
CA GLN A 124 -22.58 -13.77 -3.40
C GLN A 124 -22.75 -12.46 -2.62
N LEU A 125 -22.06 -12.31 -1.49
CA LEU A 125 -22.13 -11.10 -0.67
C LEU A 125 -21.55 -9.89 -1.41
N VAL A 126 -20.40 -10.03 -2.08
CA VAL A 126 -19.81 -8.96 -2.89
C VAL A 126 -20.79 -8.47 -3.96
N ARG A 127 -21.52 -9.38 -4.62
CA ARG A 127 -22.53 -9.01 -5.64
C ARG A 127 -23.70 -8.24 -5.03
N ILE A 128 -24.20 -8.69 -3.89
CA ILE A 128 -25.31 -8.02 -3.18
C ILE A 128 -24.84 -6.62 -2.74
N SER A 129 -23.70 -6.52 -2.07
CA SER A 129 -23.16 -5.24 -1.61
C SER A 129 -22.89 -4.28 -2.76
N ALA A 130 -22.35 -4.75 -3.89
CA ALA A 130 -22.14 -3.91 -5.06
C ALA A 130 -23.45 -3.42 -5.70
N ALA A 131 -24.54 -4.19 -5.62
CA ALA A 131 -25.84 -3.80 -6.13
C ALA A 131 -26.58 -2.81 -5.22
N GLU A 132 -26.37 -2.90 -3.90
CA GLU A 132 -27.03 -2.07 -2.90
C GLU A 132 -26.27 -0.77 -2.58
N LEU A 133 -24.96 -0.71 -2.85
CA LEU A 133 -24.12 0.45 -2.53
C LEU A 133 -24.53 1.68 -3.36
N PRO A 134 -24.95 2.80 -2.73
CA PRO A 134 -25.33 4.01 -3.44
C PRO A 134 -24.16 4.55 -4.28
N ILE A 135 -24.43 5.06 -5.49
CA ILE A 135 -23.40 5.56 -6.42
C ILE A 135 -22.47 6.62 -5.80
N THR A 136 -22.97 7.41 -4.84
CA THR A 136 -22.20 8.42 -4.11
C THR A 136 -21.08 7.82 -3.25
N GLN A 137 -21.18 6.56 -2.88
CA GLN A 137 -20.20 5.81 -2.09
C GLN A 137 -19.20 5.02 -2.96
N TRP A 138 -19.31 5.09 -4.30
CA TRP A 138 -18.35 4.45 -5.22
C TRP A 138 -17.07 5.26 -5.39
N GLY A 139 -17.07 6.52 -4.94
CA GLY A 139 -15.90 7.39 -4.93
C GLY A 139 -15.05 7.24 -3.66
N TYR A 140 -14.20 8.23 -3.40
CA TYR A 140 -13.41 8.27 -2.18
C TYR A 140 -14.31 8.52 -0.95
N THR A 141 -14.09 7.71 0.09
CA THR A 141 -14.64 7.97 1.44
C THR A 141 -13.64 8.78 2.28
N GLY A 142 -14.00 9.06 3.53
CA GLY A 142 -13.04 9.56 4.52
C GLY A 142 -11.83 8.62 4.69
N PRO A 143 -10.70 9.14 5.20
CA PRO A 143 -9.45 8.39 5.33
C PRO A 143 -9.56 7.21 6.31
N ASP A 144 -10.50 7.29 7.25
CA ASP A 144 -10.86 6.30 8.26
C ASP A 144 -11.67 5.11 7.72
N GLY A 145 -12.16 5.21 6.48
CA GLY A 145 -12.93 4.17 5.81
C GLY A 145 -14.44 4.37 5.86
N LEU A 146 -15.16 3.49 5.15
CA LEU A 146 -16.61 3.60 4.96
C LEU A 146 -17.35 3.60 6.32
N PRO A 147 -18.19 4.62 6.63
CA PRO A 147 -18.89 4.70 7.91
C PRO A 147 -19.72 3.45 8.26
N ALA A 148 -20.49 2.94 7.29
CA ALA A 148 -21.30 1.74 7.48
C ALA A 148 -20.45 0.50 7.81
N LEU A 149 -19.23 0.39 7.27
CA LEU A 149 -18.32 -0.71 7.61
C LEU A 149 -17.84 -0.58 9.07
N ARG A 150 -17.47 0.62 9.50
CA ARG A 150 -17.02 0.87 10.88
C ARG A 150 -18.12 0.61 11.90
N GLU A 151 -19.36 0.99 11.59
CA GLU A 151 -20.53 0.64 12.43
C GLU A 151 -20.70 -0.88 12.58
N GLN A 152 -20.55 -1.63 11.49
CA GLN A 152 -20.62 -3.09 11.54
C GLN A 152 -19.46 -3.72 12.31
N ILE A 153 -18.24 -3.17 12.20
CA ILE A 153 -17.09 -3.63 12.98
C ILE A 153 -17.29 -3.35 14.47
N ALA A 154 -17.73 -2.15 14.86
CA ALA A 154 -18.05 -1.83 16.25
C ALA A 154 -19.09 -2.82 16.82
N THR A 155 -20.16 -3.09 16.05
CA THR A 155 -21.21 -4.06 16.42
C THR A 155 -20.67 -5.48 16.52
N TRP A 156 -19.72 -5.87 15.66
CA TRP A 156 -19.07 -7.17 15.73
C TRP A 156 -18.12 -7.28 16.93
N LEU A 157 -17.32 -6.25 17.22
CA LEU A 157 -16.42 -6.18 18.37
C LEU A 157 -17.18 -6.30 19.69
N PHE A 158 -18.34 -5.65 19.80
CA PHE A 158 -19.21 -5.80 20.97
C PHE A 158 -19.73 -7.24 21.12
N ARG A 159 -20.22 -7.86 20.05
CA ARG A 159 -20.77 -9.23 20.09
C ARG A 159 -19.72 -10.31 20.30
N SER A 160 -18.54 -10.15 19.70
CA SER A 160 -17.49 -11.17 19.69
C SER A 160 -16.55 -11.06 20.89
N LYS A 161 -16.21 -9.83 21.31
CA LYS A 161 -15.18 -9.55 22.31
C LYS A 161 -15.70 -8.71 23.49
N GLY A 162 -16.96 -8.28 23.47
CA GLY A 162 -17.54 -7.43 24.53
C GLY A 162 -17.00 -6.00 24.54
N LEU A 163 -16.37 -5.55 23.44
CA LEU A 163 -15.79 -4.21 23.37
C LEU A 163 -16.84 -3.18 22.94
N GLU A 164 -17.05 -2.17 23.77
CA GLU A 164 -17.82 -0.98 23.42
C GLU A 164 -16.88 0.06 22.78
N VAL A 165 -16.98 0.23 21.46
CA VAL A 165 -16.14 1.14 20.67
C VAL A 165 -17.03 2.03 19.81
N SER A 166 -16.73 3.33 19.77
CA SER A 166 -17.39 4.23 18.83
C SER A 166 -16.92 3.93 17.41
N PRO A 167 -17.81 3.89 16.39
CA PRO A 167 -17.40 3.79 14.99
C PRO A 167 -16.44 4.91 14.55
N GLN A 168 -16.43 6.05 15.26
CA GLN A 168 -15.51 7.16 15.00
C GLN A 168 -14.07 6.88 15.43
N ASP A 169 -13.87 5.94 16.36
CA ASP A 169 -12.55 5.52 16.85
C ASP A 169 -11.98 4.34 16.04
N ILE A 170 -12.70 3.87 15.01
CA ILE A 170 -12.27 2.78 14.14
C ILE A 170 -11.66 3.34 12.88
N PHE A 171 -10.47 2.86 12.53
CA PHE A 171 -9.76 3.22 11.32
C PHE A 171 -9.49 1.98 10.47
N ILE A 172 -9.99 1.97 9.23
CA ILE A 172 -9.79 0.82 8.33
C ILE A 172 -8.43 0.93 7.64
N THR A 173 -7.65 -0.14 7.72
CA THR A 173 -6.31 -0.21 7.13
C THR A 173 -6.18 -1.41 6.20
N ALA A 174 -5.08 -1.44 5.45
CA ALA A 174 -4.75 -2.53 4.53
C ALA A 174 -3.88 -3.59 5.24
N GLY A 175 -4.31 -4.02 6.42
CA GLY A 175 -3.59 -4.94 7.30
C GLY A 175 -2.76 -4.26 8.40
N SER A 176 -2.31 -5.07 9.36
CA SER A 176 -1.64 -4.60 10.59
C SER A 176 -0.35 -3.82 10.34
N THR A 177 0.40 -4.14 9.29
CA THR A 177 1.61 -3.38 8.89
C THR A 177 1.27 -1.93 8.52
N HIS A 178 0.16 -1.72 7.81
CA HIS A 178 -0.31 -0.39 7.45
C HIS A 178 -0.82 0.36 8.70
N ALA A 179 -1.58 -0.32 9.56
CA ALA A 179 -2.01 0.25 10.84
C ALA A 179 -0.82 0.70 11.71
N LEU A 180 0.18 -0.16 11.88
CA LEU A 180 1.35 0.13 12.68
C LEU A 180 2.17 1.29 12.12
N HIS A 181 2.23 1.43 10.79
CA HIS A 181 2.87 2.58 10.15
C HIS A 181 2.17 3.90 10.48
N ILE A 182 0.83 3.95 10.37
CA ILE A 182 0.04 5.13 10.72
C ILE A 182 0.20 5.46 12.22
N ILE A 183 0.11 4.44 13.08
CA ILE A 183 0.28 4.60 14.53
C ILE A 183 1.67 5.16 14.83
N ALA A 184 2.70 4.62 14.20
CA ALA A 184 4.08 5.09 14.35
C ALA A 184 4.24 6.55 13.91
N GLU A 185 3.66 6.95 12.77
CA GLU A 185 3.68 8.35 12.34
C GLU A 185 3.02 9.29 13.36
N ILE A 186 1.85 8.91 13.88
CA ILE A 186 1.12 9.70 14.90
C ILE A 186 1.94 9.80 16.19
N LEU A 187 2.51 8.69 16.66
CA LEU A 187 3.30 8.67 17.90
C LEU A 187 4.66 9.34 17.78
N SER A 188 5.14 9.58 16.55
CA SER A 188 6.48 10.14 16.32
C SER A 188 6.64 11.58 16.83
N SER A 189 5.52 12.28 17.10
CA SER A 189 5.48 13.58 17.79
C SER A 189 5.59 13.46 19.30
N GLU A 190 5.18 12.32 19.87
CA GLU A 190 5.13 12.07 21.32
C GLU A 190 6.47 11.54 21.86
N GLY A 191 7.28 10.91 21.01
CA GLY A 191 8.61 10.44 21.38
C GLY A 191 9.32 9.73 20.23
N LYS A 192 10.53 9.26 20.51
CA LYS A 192 11.37 8.54 19.52
C LYS A 192 11.67 7.11 19.94
N GLU A 193 11.11 6.64 21.05
CA GLU A 193 11.43 5.31 21.58
C GLU A 193 10.15 4.51 21.83
N ILE A 194 10.16 3.23 21.42
CA ILE A 194 9.06 2.30 21.64
C ILE A 194 9.61 1.05 22.32
N ILE A 195 8.92 0.62 23.36
CA ILE A 195 9.20 -0.63 24.05
C ILE A 195 8.52 -1.77 23.30
N VAL A 196 9.24 -2.87 23.07
CA VAL A 196 8.73 -4.02 22.31
C VAL A 196 9.08 -5.30 23.06
N GLU A 197 8.18 -6.27 23.02
CA GLU A 197 8.43 -7.65 23.47
C GLU A 197 9.68 -8.24 22.79
N ASP A 198 10.48 -9.00 23.54
CA ASP A 198 11.65 -9.73 23.02
C ASP A 198 11.62 -11.19 23.49
N PRO A 199 11.43 -12.17 22.59
CA PRO A 199 11.23 -12.04 21.13
C PRO A 199 9.87 -11.44 20.69
N CYS A 200 9.83 -10.87 19.48
CA CYS A 200 8.63 -10.35 18.80
C CYS A 200 8.68 -10.61 17.27
N HIS A 201 7.56 -10.44 16.57
CA HIS A 201 7.48 -10.55 15.12
C HIS A 201 8.40 -9.53 14.41
N MET A 202 9.42 -10.04 13.72
CA MET A 202 10.46 -9.23 13.08
C MET A 202 9.92 -8.19 12.10
N GLY A 203 8.84 -8.52 11.38
CA GLY A 203 8.21 -7.58 10.45
C GLY A 203 7.66 -6.33 11.16
N MET A 204 7.15 -6.46 12.39
CA MET A 204 6.60 -5.33 13.15
C MET A 204 7.73 -4.45 13.70
N ILE A 205 8.81 -5.08 14.20
CA ILE A 205 10.03 -4.37 14.60
C ILE A 205 10.59 -3.53 13.44
N GLN A 206 10.66 -4.12 12.24
CA GLN A 206 11.16 -3.43 11.05
C GLN A 206 10.29 -2.23 10.64
N VAL A 207 8.97 -2.32 10.78
CA VAL A 207 8.07 -1.19 10.51
C VAL A 207 8.39 -0.02 11.43
N LEU A 208 8.47 -0.28 12.75
CA LEU A 208 8.78 0.73 13.76
C LEU A 208 10.16 1.37 13.55
N GLN A 209 11.17 0.56 13.24
CA GLN A 209 12.52 1.04 12.95
C GLN A 209 12.56 1.92 11.69
N LYS A 210 11.85 1.55 10.62
CA LYS A 210 11.80 2.34 9.37
C LYS A 210 11.13 3.68 9.54
N THR A 211 10.22 3.81 10.51
CA THR A 211 9.61 5.09 10.92
C THR A 211 10.50 5.93 11.84
N GLY A 212 11.72 5.46 12.16
CA GLY A 212 12.72 6.22 12.92
C GLY A 212 12.66 6.04 14.43
N PHE A 213 11.91 5.05 14.94
CA PHE A 213 11.91 4.74 16.37
C PHE A 213 13.14 3.94 16.78
N ILE A 214 13.64 4.26 17.98
CA ILE A 214 14.59 3.43 18.72
C ILE A 214 13.78 2.36 19.45
N ILE A 215 14.13 1.09 19.21
CA ILE A 215 13.44 -0.05 19.82
C ILE A 215 14.12 -0.40 21.14
N ARG A 216 13.33 -0.41 22.23
CA ARG A 216 13.75 -0.93 23.54
C ARG A 216 13.16 -2.32 23.76
N PRO A 217 13.96 -3.39 23.63
CA PRO A 217 13.46 -4.73 23.88
C PRO A 217 13.23 -4.95 25.37
N VAL A 218 12.17 -5.69 25.72
CA VAL A 218 11.91 -6.17 27.08
C VAL A 218 11.66 -7.67 27.01
N PRO A 219 12.35 -8.48 27.83
CA PRO A 219 12.25 -9.93 27.78
C PRO A 219 10.81 -10.39 28.03
N VAL A 220 10.39 -11.41 27.27
CA VAL A 220 9.17 -12.17 27.54
C VAL A 220 9.48 -13.52 28.18
N ASP A 221 8.54 -14.02 28.97
CA ASP A 221 8.51 -15.42 29.42
C ASP A 221 7.25 -16.14 28.91
N GLY A 222 6.94 -17.32 29.46
CA GLY A 222 5.73 -18.07 29.13
C GLY A 222 4.41 -17.36 29.45
N HIS A 223 4.47 -16.17 30.04
CA HIS A 223 3.35 -15.31 30.37
C HIS A 223 3.44 -13.94 29.69
N GLY A 224 4.25 -13.80 28.64
CA GLY A 224 4.43 -12.55 27.90
C GLY A 224 5.45 -11.61 28.53
N ILE A 225 5.36 -10.32 28.20
CA ILE A 225 6.31 -9.29 28.64
C ILE A 225 6.50 -9.27 30.17
N GLN A 226 7.75 -9.16 30.61
CA GLN A 226 8.11 -9.02 32.02
C GLN A 226 8.08 -7.55 32.42
N THR A 227 6.97 -7.12 33.02
CA THR A 227 6.69 -5.70 33.34
C THR A 227 7.71 -5.07 34.29
N GLU A 228 8.33 -5.87 35.15
CA GLU A 228 9.39 -5.49 36.07
C GLU A 228 10.68 -5.03 35.38
N HIS A 229 10.88 -5.38 34.11
CA HIS A 229 12.04 -4.98 33.31
C HIS A 229 11.74 -3.77 32.41
N ILE A 230 10.55 -3.18 32.50
CA ILE A 230 10.20 -2.03 31.67
C ILE A 230 10.76 -0.74 32.26
N GLU A 231 11.68 -0.12 31.50
CA GLU A 231 12.15 1.24 31.75
C GLU A 231 11.36 2.24 30.87
N SER A 232 10.30 2.82 31.42
CA SER A 232 9.34 3.66 30.71
C SER A 232 9.87 5.04 30.28
N GLN A 233 10.98 5.49 30.84
CA GLN A 233 11.42 6.88 30.71
C GLN A 233 11.88 7.20 29.29
N GLY A 234 11.18 8.09 28.59
CA GLY A 234 11.50 8.51 27.22
C GLY A 234 10.88 7.63 26.12
N ALA A 235 10.21 6.53 26.47
CA ALA A 235 9.34 5.82 25.54
C ALA A 235 8.06 6.65 25.29
N CYS A 236 7.41 6.43 24.14
CA CYS A 236 6.06 6.95 23.87
C CYS A 236 5.00 5.84 23.82
N ALA A 237 5.40 4.60 23.55
CA ALA A 237 4.50 3.47 23.53
C ALA A 237 5.18 2.13 23.88
N VAL A 238 4.35 1.14 24.17
CA VAL A 238 4.71 -0.27 24.30
C VAL A 238 3.94 -1.06 23.25
N TYR A 239 4.60 -1.90 22.46
CA TYR A 239 3.96 -2.85 21.54
C TYR A 239 3.91 -4.25 22.18
N LEU A 240 2.74 -4.88 22.14
CA LEU A 240 2.46 -6.12 22.86
C LEU A 240 1.45 -7.02 22.13
N THR A 241 1.59 -8.33 22.35
CA THR A 241 0.68 -9.39 21.89
C THR A 241 0.01 -10.10 23.07
N PRO A 242 -0.84 -9.42 23.87
CA PRO A 242 -1.22 -9.86 25.21
C PRO A 242 -2.16 -11.07 25.23
N SER A 243 -2.94 -11.28 24.18
CA SER A 243 -3.88 -12.40 24.05
C SER A 243 -3.17 -13.71 23.73
N HIS A 244 -2.08 -13.65 22.96
CA HIS A 244 -1.29 -14.80 22.56
C HIS A 244 0.09 -14.33 22.06
N GLN A 245 1.08 -14.36 22.95
CA GLN A 245 2.38 -13.77 22.70
C GLN A 245 3.05 -14.41 21.47
N PHE A 246 3.53 -13.60 20.52
CA PHE A 246 4.27 -14.15 19.38
C PHE A 246 5.78 -14.03 19.59
N PRO A 247 6.58 -15.11 19.54
CA PRO A 247 6.22 -16.47 19.13
C PRO A 247 6.01 -17.49 20.27
N LEU A 248 6.13 -17.11 21.54
CA LEU A 248 6.15 -18.08 22.67
C LEU A 248 4.77 -18.63 23.05
N GLY A 249 3.68 -18.00 22.61
CA GLY A 249 2.30 -18.42 22.82
C GLY A 249 1.73 -18.14 24.22
N GLY A 250 2.42 -17.32 25.02
CA GLY A 250 2.00 -16.99 26.37
C GLY A 250 0.78 -16.06 26.40
N ILE A 251 -0.13 -16.25 27.36
CA ILE A 251 -1.23 -15.32 27.61
C ILE A 251 -0.79 -14.36 28.72
N LEU A 252 -0.87 -13.05 28.48
CA LEU A 252 -0.47 -12.05 29.47
C LEU A 252 -1.43 -12.04 30.68
N PRO A 253 -0.97 -12.34 31.91
CA PRO A 253 -1.83 -12.42 33.08
C PRO A 253 -2.43 -11.07 33.49
N ALA A 254 -3.59 -11.11 34.13
CA ALA A 254 -4.31 -9.90 34.57
C ALA A 254 -3.48 -8.94 35.45
N GLY A 255 -2.56 -9.49 36.28
CA GLY A 255 -1.64 -8.68 37.08
C GLY A 255 -0.74 -7.82 36.21
N ARG A 256 -0.01 -8.44 35.27
CA ARG A 256 0.86 -7.73 34.32
C ARG A 256 0.07 -6.78 33.40
N ARG A 257 -1.14 -7.16 32.98
CA ARG A 257 -2.05 -6.25 32.27
C ARG A 257 -2.34 -4.98 33.09
N ALA A 258 -2.70 -5.12 34.37
CA ALA A 258 -2.94 -3.99 35.25
C ALA A 258 -1.68 -3.15 35.50
N ASP A 259 -0.50 -3.78 35.58
CA ASP A 259 0.79 -3.08 35.66
C ASP A 259 1.05 -2.22 34.44
N LEU A 260 0.84 -2.76 33.23
CA LEU A 260 0.96 -2.02 31.98
C LEU A 260 0.00 -0.82 31.91
N ILE A 261 -1.28 -1.00 32.29
CA ILE A 261 -2.25 0.10 32.32
C ILE A 261 -1.82 1.20 33.29
N ARG A 262 -1.40 0.83 34.52
CA ARG A 262 -0.92 1.81 35.51
C ARG A 262 0.32 2.55 35.01
N MET A 263 1.27 1.84 34.43
CA MET A 263 2.46 2.43 33.85
C MET A 263 2.11 3.39 32.72
N ALA A 264 1.23 3.01 31.80
CA ALA A 264 0.81 3.85 30.68
C ALA A 264 0.17 5.16 31.14
N ARG A 265 -0.72 5.08 32.15
CA ARG A 265 -1.33 6.26 32.78
C ARG A 265 -0.30 7.17 33.46
N ASN A 266 0.60 6.60 34.25
CA ASN A 266 1.57 7.35 35.06
C ASN A 266 2.65 8.04 34.21
N ASN A 267 3.00 7.44 33.07
CA ASN A 267 4.09 7.93 32.21
C ASN A 267 3.59 8.58 30.91
N ASN A 268 2.27 8.73 30.74
CA ASN A 268 1.64 9.24 29.52
C ASN A 268 2.07 8.49 28.24
N LEU A 269 2.06 7.16 28.31
CA LEU A 269 2.39 6.26 27.20
C LEU A 269 1.13 5.67 26.57
N TYR A 270 1.26 5.17 25.34
CA TYR A 270 0.26 4.32 24.71
C TYR A 270 0.67 2.84 24.74
N LEU A 271 -0.32 1.95 24.72
CA LEU A 271 -0.12 0.51 24.57
C LEU A 271 -0.70 0.10 23.22
N ILE A 272 0.11 -0.47 22.34
CA ILE A 272 -0.31 -0.98 21.03
C ILE A 272 -0.55 -2.48 21.22
N GLU A 273 -1.82 -2.87 21.29
CA GLU A 273 -2.26 -4.26 21.40
C GLU A 273 -2.47 -4.83 20.00
N ASP A 274 -1.60 -5.74 19.58
CA ASP A 274 -1.73 -6.52 18.33
C ASP A 274 -2.45 -7.84 18.63
N ASP A 275 -3.69 -7.96 18.13
CA ASP A 275 -4.58 -9.09 18.39
C ASP A 275 -4.82 -9.93 17.12
N TYR A 276 -3.81 -10.70 16.72
CA TYR A 276 -3.77 -11.39 15.43
C TYR A 276 -4.54 -12.73 15.36
N ASP A 277 -4.81 -13.41 16.48
CA ASP A 277 -5.42 -14.75 16.47
C ASP A 277 -6.32 -15.11 17.66
N SER A 278 -6.78 -14.15 18.48
CA SER A 278 -7.55 -14.50 19.68
C SER A 278 -8.91 -15.14 19.41
N GLU A 279 -9.43 -15.11 18.18
CA GLU A 279 -10.60 -15.90 17.79
C GLU A 279 -10.32 -17.41 17.72
N PHE A 280 -9.06 -17.82 17.55
CA PHE A 280 -8.67 -19.21 17.35
C PHE A 280 -8.28 -19.90 18.66
N ARG A 281 -9.24 -20.01 19.58
CA ARG A 281 -9.03 -20.66 20.88
C ARG A 281 -9.67 -22.05 20.96
N TYR A 282 -8.84 -23.08 21.17
CA TYR A 282 -9.32 -24.47 21.27
C TYR A 282 -9.88 -24.85 22.65
N ALA A 283 -9.44 -24.17 23.71
CA ALA A 283 -9.86 -24.46 25.08
C ALA A 283 -9.96 -23.19 25.92
N GLY A 284 -11.01 -23.10 26.74
CA GLY A 284 -11.30 -21.97 27.60
C GLY A 284 -12.15 -20.87 26.92
N PRO A 285 -12.64 -19.90 27.69
CA PRO A 285 -13.40 -18.76 27.16
C PRO A 285 -12.51 -17.83 26.32
N PRO A 286 -13.05 -16.95 25.47
CA PRO A 286 -12.27 -15.91 24.79
C PRO A 286 -11.45 -15.06 25.76
N ILE A 287 -10.25 -14.61 25.35
CA ILE A 287 -9.47 -13.64 26.12
C ILE A 287 -10.05 -12.25 25.88
N THR A 288 -10.34 -11.52 26.95
CA THR A 288 -10.72 -10.12 26.86
C THR A 288 -9.49 -9.29 26.45
N PRO A 289 -9.59 -8.47 25.39
CA PRO A 289 -8.51 -7.56 24.99
C PRO A 289 -8.09 -6.61 26.10
N LEU A 290 -6.81 -6.26 26.16
CA LEU A 290 -6.27 -5.25 27.06
C LEU A 290 -6.97 -3.90 26.89
N PHE A 291 -7.41 -3.59 25.67
CA PHE A 291 -8.21 -2.43 25.32
C PHE A 291 -9.40 -2.21 26.24
N SER A 292 -10.07 -3.29 26.69
CA SER A 292 -11.23 -3.17 27.58
C SER A 292 -10.90 -2.57 28.95
N MET A 293 -9.62 -2.58 29.36
CA MET A 293 -9.18 -2.03 30.65
C MET A 293 -8.94 -0.52 30.60
N ASP A 294 -8.56 0.00 29.43
CA ASP A 294 -8.36 1.44 29.22
C ASP A 294 -8.38 1.85 27.73
N PRO A 295 -9.56 2.15 27.17
CA PRO A 295 -9.70 2.63 25.79
C PRO A 295 -8.96 3.94 25.49
N GLN A 296 -8.57 4.73 26.50
CA GLN A 296 -7.85 5.99 26.30
C GLN A 296 -6.34 5.81 26.16
N ARG A 297 -5.81 4.66 26.60
CA ARG A 297 -4.37 4.37 26.59
C ARG A 297 -4.00 3.21 25.69
N VAL A 298 -4.95 2.39 25.29
CA VAL A 298 -4.71 1.23 24.44
C VAL A 298 -5.19 1.50 23.02
N ILE A 299 -4.32 1.27 22.05
CA ILE A 299 -4.62 1.24 20.62
C ILE A 299 -4.73 -0.22 20.23
N TYR A 300 -5.93 -0.66 19.85
CA TYR A 300 -6.23 -2.03 19.46
C TYR A 300 -6.03 -2.20 17.95
N VAL A 301 -5.22 -3.19 17.55
CA VAL A 301 -4.82 -3.49 16.16
C VAL A 301 -5.24 -4.90 15.79
#